data_AF-A0A834AUB8-F1
#
_entry.id   AF-A0A834AUB8-F1
#
_cell.length_a   1.000
_cell.length_b   1.000
_cell.length_c   1.000
_cell.angle_alpha   90.00
_cell.angle_beta   90.00
_cell.angle_gamma   90.00
#
_symmetry.space_group_name_H-M   'P 1'
#
loop_
_entity.id
_entity.type
_entity.pdbx_description
1 polymer ?
#
loop_
_entity_poly.entity_id
_entity_poly.type
_entity_poly.pdbx_seq_one_letter_code
_entity_poly.pdbx_strand_id
1 'polypeptide(L)'
;MLLEASQKPETSPVVDNTRGIIFYSVPHHGSHLAEYSVNVRYLLFPSLEVKELSKDSPALKVLQDDFLRFAKDKNFQVLNFVETLPTSIGSMIQLQVVPAESADLGIGELIPVDVNHLNICKPQKKDAFLYQRTLQFIRESLAQDLEN
;
A
#
# COMPACT_ATOMS: atom_id res chain seq x y z
N MET A 1 -5.44 9.99 6.53
CA MET A 1 -6.17 9.42 7.67
C MET A 1 -5.36 9.36 8.97
N LEU A 2 -4.42 8.43 9.18
CA LEU A 2 -3.71 8.33 10.49
C LEU A 2 -2.86 9.56 10.81
N LEU A 3 -2.11 10.06 9.83
CA LEU A 3 -1.34 11.30 9.97
C LEU A 3 -2.26 12.48 10.33
N GLU A 4 -3.39 12.64 9.65
CA GLU A 4 -4.37 13.69 9.94
C GLU A 4 -5.01 13.50 11.32
N ALA A 5 -5.33 12.26 11.70
CA ALA A 5 -5.89 11.94 13.01
C ALA A 5 -4.91 12.27 14.15
N SER A 6 -3.60 12.13 13.90
CA SER A 6 -2.55 12.47 14.87
C SER A 6 -2.44 13.98 15.15
N GLN A 7 -2.96 14.82 14.24
CA GLN A 7 -2.93 16.27 14.37
C GLN A 7 -4.15 16.81 15.15
N LYS A 8 -5.11 15.95 15.48
CA LYS A 8 -6.42 16.30 16.00
C LYS A 8 -6.72 15.52 17.28
N PRO A 9 -6.76 16.18 18.46
CA PRO A 9 -6.97 15.51 19.75
C PRO A 9 -8.24 14.64 19.78
N GLU A 10 -9.32 15.07 19.14
CA GLU A 10 -10.59 14.38 19.08
C GLU A 10 -10.54 13.04 18.32
N THR A 11 -9.49 12.83 17.52
CA THR A 11 -9.25 11.60 16.74
C THR A 11 -8.01 10.83 17.17
N SER A 12 -7.34 11.25 18.25
CA SER A 12 -6.20 10.51 18.81
C SER A 12 -6.51 9.03 19.07
N PRO A 13 -7.73 8.63 19.49
CA PRO A 13 -8.04 7.22 19.72
C PRO A 13 -7.86 6.34 18.48
N VAL A 14 -7.99 6.88 17.27
CA VAL A 14 -7.75 6.12 16.03
C VAL A 14 -6.28 5.74 15.93
N VAL A 15 -5.38 6.66 16.25
CA VAL A 15 -3.93 6.42 16.27
C VAL A 15 -3.56 5.49 17.43
N ASP A 16 -4.08 5.76 18.62
CA ASP A 16 -3.70 5.06 19.85
C ASP A 16 -4.13 3.58 19.84
N ASN A 17 -5.22 3.26 19.13
CA ASN A 17 -5.73 1.89 18.96
C ASN A 17 -5.27 1.21 17.66
N THR A 18 -4.45 1.86 16.83
CA THR A 18 -3.89 1.21 15.64
C THR A 18 -2.72 0.31 16.05
N ARG A 19 -2.79 -0.99 15.73
CA ARG A 19 -1.74 -1.98 16.04
C ARG A 19 -0.94 -2.47 14.84
N GLY A 20 -1.51 -2.35 13.65
CA GLY A 20 -0.85 -2.80 12.44
C GLY A 20 -1.42 -2.13 11.21
N ILE A 21 -0.57 -1.97 10.19
CA ILE A 21 -0.92 -1.42 8.89
C ILE A 21 -0.43 -2.42 7.83
N ILE A 22 -1.31 -2.76 6.88
CA ILE A 22 -0.95 -3.60 5.74
C ILE A 22 -1.18 -2.80 4.46
N PHE A 23 -0.13 -2.64 3.66
CA PHE A 23 -0.21 -2.07 2.33
C PHE A 23 -0.20 -3.19 1.28
N TYR A 24 -1.11 -3.09 0.31
CA TYR A 24 -1.17 -4.01 -0.82
C TYR A 24 -0.91 -3.21 -2.10
N SER A 25 0.26 -3.39 -2.70
CA SER A 25 0.62 -2.78 -3.99
C SER A 25 0.37 -1.27 -4.00
N VAL A 26 0.79 -0.57 -2.94
CA VAL A 26 0.61 0.89 -2.86
C VAL A 26 1.81 1.57 -3.51
N PRO A 27 1.61 2.47 -4.49
CA PRO A 27 2.72 3.14 -5.16
C PRO A 27 3.23 4.31 -4.30
N HIS A 28 3.96 4.02 -3.23
CA HIS A 28 4.49 5.03 -2.29
C HIS A 28 5.38 6.07 -3.00
N HIS A 29 6.15 5.64 -4.00
CA HIS A 29 6.96 6.54 -4.84
C HIS A 29 6.28 6.95 -6.16
N GLY A 30 4.96 6.75 -6.24
CA GLY A 30 4.19 6.94 -7.45
C GLY A 30 4.44 5.82 -8.46
N SER A 31 3.67 5.81 -9.52
CA SER A 31 3.72 4.75 -10.52
C SER A 31 4.11 5.29 -11.89
N HIS A 32 4.76 4.45 -12.68
CA HIS A 32 5.03 4.74 -14.09
C HIS A 32 3.74 4.75 -14.94
N LEU A 33 2.56 4.58 -14.34
CA LEU A 33 1.28 4.64 -15.04
C LEU A 33 1.15 5.92 -15.87
N ALA A 34 1.71 7.04 -15.38
CA ALA A 34 1.69 8.33 -16.04
C ALA A 34 2.67 8.45 -17.21
N GLU A 35 3.44 7.42 -17.55
CA GLU A 35 4.34 7.38 -18.70
C GLU A 35 3.72 6.63 -19.90
N TYR A 36 2.66 5.86 -19.68
CA TYR A 36 1.98 5.10 -20.74
C TYR A 36 1.26 6.02 -21.74
N SER A 37 0.98 5.50 -22.94
CA SER A 37 0.36 6.28 -24.03
C SER A 37 -0.94 6.97 -23.59
N VAL A 38 -1.28 8.10 -24.20
CA VAL A 38 -2.48 8.90 -23.89
C VAL A 38 -3.76 8.03 -23.89
N ASN A 39 -3.86 7.07 -24.81
CA ASN A 39 -5.00 6.14 -24.90
C ASN A 39 -5.10 5.19 -23.70
N VAL A 40 -3.96 4.69 -23.21
CA VAL A 40 -3.88 3.86 -22.00
C VAL A 40 -4.19 4.71 -20.76
N ARG A 41 -3.78 5.99 -20.76
CA ARG A 41 -4.10 6.92 -19.67
C ARG A 41 -5.60 7.17 -19.54
N TYR A 42 -6.33 7.40 -20.63
CA TYR A 42 -7.78 7.60 -20.55
C TYR A 42 -8.53 6.37 -20.01
N LEU A 43 -8.03 5.17 -20.26
CA LEU A 43 -8.62 3.93 -19.75
C LEU A 43 -8.30 3.68 -18.27
N LEU A 44 -7.13 4.13 -17.78
CA LEU A 44 -6.63 3.86 -16.44
C LEU A 44 -6.77 5.03 -15.44
N PHE A 45 -6.93 6.26 -15.92
CA PHE A 45 -6.95 7.49 -15.12
C PHE A 45 -8.25 8.26 -15.30
N PRO A 46 -9.40 7.76 -14.82
CA PRO A 46 -10.63 8.52 -14.88
C PRO A 46 -10.60 9.75 -13.96
N SER A 47 -9.70 9.82 -12.97
CA SER A 47 -9.75 10.82 -11.90
C SER A 47 -8.43 11.60 -11.69
N LEU A 48 -8.52 12.73 -10.98
CA LEU A 48 -7.40 13.62 -10.69
C LEU A 48 -6.38 12.96 -9.75
N GLU A 49 -6.87 12.20 -8.79
CA GLU A 49 -6.09 11.49 -7.77
C GLU A 49 -5.12 10.49 -8.43
N VAL A 50 -5.56 9.79 -9.49
CA VAL A 50 -4.67 8.88 -10.21
C VAL A 50 -3.57 9.67 -10.94
N LYS A 51 -3.82 10.90 -11.42
CA LYS A 51 -2.78 11.74 -12.03
C LYS A 51 -1.74 12.20 -11.00
N GLU A 52 -2.17 12.46 -9.77
CA GLU A 52 -1.30 12.82 -8.65
C GLU A 52 -0.42 11.65 -8.19
N LEU A 53 -0.78 10.42 -8.56
CA LEU A 53 0.03 9.19 -8.39
C LEU A 53 1.14 9.01 -9.45
N SER A 54 1.48 10.06 -10.20
CA SER A 54 2.62 10.02 -11.12
C SER A 54 3.92 9.75 -10.35
N LYS A 55 4.81 8.94 -10.95
CA LYS A 55 6.15 8.74 -10.43
C LYS A 55 6.83 10.07 -10.08
N ASP A 56 7.54 10.08 -8.95
CA ASP A 56 8.29 11.23 -8.43
C ASP A 56 7.44 12.48 -8.17
N SER A 57 6.12 12.31 -7.97
CA SER A 57 5.21 13.38 -7.55
C SER A 57 5.71 14.01 -6.23
N PRO A 58 5.95 15.34 -6.19
CA PRO A 58 6.37 16.01 -4.96
C PRO A 58 5.38 15.83 -3.82
N ALA A 59 4.08 15.74 -4.11
CA ALA A 59 3.04 15.52 -3.12
C ALA A 59 3.16 14.13 -2.46
N LEU A 60 3.45 13.09 -3.25
CA LEU A 60 3.67 11.74 -2.71
C LEU A 60 4.94 11.68 -1.86
N LYS A 61 6.00 12.36 -2.30
CA LYS A 61 7.23 12.44 -1.50
C LYS A 61 6.98 13.10 -0.14
N VAL A 62 6.24 14.22 -0.10
CA VAL A 62 5.87 14.88 1.16
C VAL A 62 5.01 13.95 2.02
N LEU A 63 4.00 13.31 1.43
CA LEU A 63 3.13 12.37 2.15
C LEU A 63 3.92 11.21 2.77
N GLN A 64 4.88 10.67 2.02
CA GLN A 64 5.78 9.60 2.46
C GLN A 64 6.66 10.07 3.63
N ASP A 65 7.34 11.20 3.46
CA ASP A 65 8.22 11.77 4.49
C ASP A 65 7.43 12.08 5.79
N ASP A 66 6.20 12.58 5.67
CA ASP A 66 5.33 12.85 6.81
C ASP A 66 4.87 11.56 7.50
N PHE A 67 4.47 10.55 6.73
CA PHE A 67 4.06 9.26 7.28
C PHE A 67 5.22 8.57 8.00
N LEU A 68 6.42 8.55 7.42
CA LEU A 68 7.61 7.96 8.03
C LEU A 68 7.99 8.66 9.34
N ARG A 69 7.92 9.99 9.37
CA ARG A 69 8.14 10.76 10.60
C ARG A 69 7.10 10.43 11.67
N PHE A 70 5.82 10.34 11.28
CA PHE A 70 4.73 9.96 12.17
C PHE A 70 4.89 8.53 12.71
N ALA A 71 5.24 7.58 11.85
CA ALA A 71 5.34 6.16 12.20
C ALA A 71 6.51 5.86 13.14
N LYS A 72 7.59 6.66 13.10
CA LYS A 72 8.81 6.45 13.91
C LYS A 72 8.53 6.34 15.41
N ASP A 73 7.56 7.10 15.92
CA ASP A 73 7.26 7.18 17.34
C ASP A 73 6.02 6.33 17.73
N LYS A 74 5.61 5.39 16.87
CA LYS A 74 4.40 4.59 17.05
C LYS A 74 4.73 3.12 17.17
N ASN A 75 3.96 2.43 18.02
CA ASN A 75 4.14 1.00 18.30
C ASN A 75 3.20 0.13 17.45
N PHE A 76 2.95 0.51 16.19
CA PHE A 76 2.23 -0.35 15.25
C PHE A 76 3.21 -1.04 14.31
N GLN A 77 2.85 -2.24 13.87
CA GLN A 77 3.63 -2.97 12.87
C GLN A 77 3.23 -2.54 11.45
N VAL A 78 4.13 -2.71 10.49
CA VAL A 78 3.85 -2.45 9.07
C VAL A 78 4.25 -3.67 8.24
N LEU A 79 3.36 -4.07 7.33
CA LEU A 79 3.60 -5.11 6.34
C LEU A 79 3.20 -4.61 4.95
N ASN A 80 4.05 -4.88 3.97
CA ASN A 80 3.85 -4.44 2.59
C ASN A 80 3.83 -5.68 1.68
N PHE A 81 2.79 -5.81 0.87
CA PHE A 81 2.74 -6.75 -0.24
C PHE A 81 2.90 -6.00 -1.56
N VAL A 82 3.57 -6.61 -2.53
CA VAL A 82 3.66 -6.06 -3.89
C VAL A 82 3.38 -7.14 -4.94
N GLU A 83 2.68 -6.74 -6.01
CA GLU A 83 2.40 -7.60 -7.15
C GLU A 83 3.67 -7.87 -7.96
N THR A 84 3.80 -9.09 -8.48
CA THR A 84 4.89 -9.45 -9.40
C THR A 84 4.39 -9.77 -10.81
N LEU A 85 3.07 -9.98 -10.98
CA LEU A 85 2.49 -10.28 -12.28
C LEU A 85 1.84 -9.05 -12.91
N PRO A 86 1.98 -8.86 -14.22
CA PRO A 86 1.32 -7.79 -14.91
C PRO A 86 -0.21 -7.96 -14.87
N THR A 87 -0.90 -6.84 -14.83
CA THR A 87 -2.34 -6.74 -14.96
C THR A 87 -2.72 -6.61 -16.43
N SER A 88 -3.60 -7.50 -16.90
CA SER A 88 -4.15 -7.43 -18.26
C SER A 88 -5.27 -6.40 -18.32
N ILE A 89 -5.14 -5.43 -19.21
CA ILE A 89 -6.15 -4.40 -19.47
C ILE A 89 -6.64 -4.57 -20.91
N GLY A 90 -7.85 -5.11 -21.07
CA GLY A 90 -8.34 -5.57 -22.37
C GLY A 90 -7.51 -6.74 -22.90
N SER A 91 -7.50 -6.92 -24.22
CA SER A 91 -6.88 -8.08 -24.88
C SER A 91 -5.39 -7.92 -25.21
N MET A 92 -4.85 -6.70 -25.21
CA MET A 92 -3.53 -6.40 -25.78
C MET A 92 -2.54 -5.76 -24.81
N ILE A 93 -2.97 -5.26 -23.65
CA ILE A 93 -2.11 -4.49 -22.75
C ILE A 93 -1.83 -5.32 -21.50
N GLN A 94 -0.54 -5.51 -21.21
CA GLN A 94 -0.05 -6.09 -19.96
C GLN A 94 0.73 -4.99 -19.22
N LEU A 95 0.36 -4.76 -17.96
CA LEU A 95 0.85 -3.61 -17.21
C LEU A 95 1.25 -4.01 -15.80
N GLN A 96 2.52 -3.78 -15.45
CA GLN A 96 2.92 -3.72 -14.06
C GLN A 96 2.44 -2.39 -13.48
N VAL A 97 1.45 -2.44 -12.59
CA VAL A 97 0.79 -1.23 -12.07
C VAL A 97 1.67 -0.53 -11.06
N VAL A 98 2.23 -1.30 -10.12
CA VAL A 98 3.15 -0.82 -9.09
C VAL A 98 4.43 -1.66 -9.13
N PRO A 99 5.56 -1.07 -9.53
CA PRO A 99 6.87 -1.70 -9.40
C PRO A 99 7.27 -1.91 -7.94
N ALA A 100 8.12 -2.92 -7.68
CA ALA A 100 8.57 -3.25 -6.32
C ALA A 100 9.25 -2.07 -5.61
N GLU A 101 10.10 -1.34 -6.33
CA GLU A 101 10.76 -0.14 -5.84
C GLU A 101 9.80 1.00 -5.48
N SER A 102 8.60 1.01 -6.06
CA SER A 102 7.56 1.98 -5.72
C SER A 102 6.74 1.56 -4.51
N ALA A 103 6.57 0.25 -4.31
CA ALA A 103 5.87 -0.32 -3.15
C ALA A 103 6.73 -0.38 -1.89
N ASP A 104 8.04 -0.16 -2.00
CA ASP A 104 8.91 -0.09 -0.83
C ASP A 104 8.68 1.21 -0.07
N LEU A 105 8.06 1.11 1.10
CA LEU A 105 7.83 2.22 2.01
C LEU A 105 9.10 2.60 2.80
N GLY A 106 10.12 1.73 2.85
CA GLY A 106 11.31 1.89 3.67
C GLY A 106 11.12 1.52 5.15
N ILE A 107 9.91 1.08 5.55
CA ILE A 107 9.63 0.49 6.86
C ILE A 107 8.72 -0.74 6.71
N GLY A 108 8.86 -1.69 7.64
CA GLY A 108 8.15 -2.96 7.58
C GLY A 108 8.74 -3.94 6.57
N GLU A 109 8.23 -5.16 6.56
CA GLU A 109 8.62 -6.19 5.58
C GLU A 109 7.96 -5.89 4.23
N LEU A 110 8.69 -6.04 3.12
CA LEU A 110 8.14 -6.01 1.76
C LEU A 110 8.16 -7.42 1.17
N ILE A 111 6.97 -7.95 0.88
CA ILE A 111 6.79 -9.30 0.38
C ILE A 111 6.27 -9.26 -1.07
N PRO A 112 7.06 -9.71 -2.06
CA PRO A 112 6.58 -9.90 -3.42
C PRO A 112 5.63 -11.11 -3.50
N VAL A 113 4.55 -10.98 -4.27
CA VAL A 113 3.52 -12.02 -4.41
C VAL A 113 3.13 -12.21 -5.88
N ASP A 114 3.11 -13.47 -6.31
CA ASP A 114 2.76 -13.93 -7.68
C ASP A 114 1.27 -13.80 -8.01
N VAL A 115 0.80 -12.55 -7.98
CA VAL A 115 -0.53 -12.12 -8.37
C VAL A 115 -0.42 -10.79 -9.09
N ASN A 116 -1.48 -10.40 -9.79
CA ASN A 116 -1.55 -9.09 -10.41
C ASN A 116 -2.22 -8.06 -9.48
N HIS A 117 -2.10 -6.79 -9.83
CA HIS A 117 -2.61 -5.67 -9.04
C HIS A 117 -4.13 -5.76 -8.76
N LEU A 118 -4.93 -6.34 -9.66
CA LEU A 118 -6.37 -6.51 -9.44
C LEU A 118 -6.71 -7.56 -8.38
N ASN A 119 -5.80 -8.49 -8.10
CA ASN A 119 -6.04 -9.65 -7.24
C ASN A 119 -5.19 -9.67 -5.96
N ILE A 120 -4.22 -8.76 -5.82
CA ILE A 120 -3.30 -8.70 -4.66
C ILE A 120 -4.03 -8.62 -3.31
N CYS A 121 -5.20 -7.98 -3.26
CA CYS A 121 -6.01 -7.88 -2.05
C CYS A 121 -7.17 -8.89 -1.98
N LYS A 122 -7.21 -9.88 -2.88
CA LYS A 122 -8.34 -10.81 -3.07
C LYS A 122 -7.87 -12.28 -2.98
N PRO A 123 -7.43 -12.75 -1.81
CA PRO A 123 -7.07 -14.16 -1.65
C PRO A 123 -8.28 -15.05 -1.95
N GLN A 124 -8.14 -15.97 -2.91
CA GLN A 124 -9.26 -16.82 -3.37
C GLN A 124 -9.74 -17.83 -2.32
N LYS A 125 -8.85 -18.20 -1.39
CA LYS A 125 -9.07 -19.26 -0.41
C LYS A 125 -8.27 -19.00 0.86
N LYS A 126 -8.71 -19.58 1.99
CA LYS A 126 -8.10 -19.34 3.30
C LYS A 126 -6.68 -19.90 3.40
N ASP A 127 -6.34 -20.96 2.69
CA ASP A 127 -4.99 -21.53 2.63
C ASP A 127 -4.06 -20.79 1.65
N ALA A 128 -4.53 -19.74 0.96
CA ALA A 128 -3.67 -18.90 0.14
C ALA A 128 -2.66 -18.13 1.00
N PHE A 129 -1.44 -17.95 0.47
CA PHE A 129 -0.35 -17.25 1.14
C PHE A 129 -0.76 -15.87 1.68
N LEU A 130 -1.36 -15.02 0.83
CA LEU A 130 -1.83 -13.69 1.23
C LEU A 130 -2.79 -13.73 2.42
N TYR A 131 -3.72 -14.70 2.44
CA TYR A 131 -4.65 -14.83 3.55
C TYR A 131 -3.92 -15.24 4.83
N GLN A 132 -3.08 -16.28 4.76
CA GLN A 132 -2.37 -16.81 5.92
C GLN A 132 -1.40 -15.80 6.50
N ARG A 133 -0.60 -15.14 5.67
CA ARG A 133 0.37 -14.12 6.11
C ARG A 133 -0.33 -12.90 6.72
N THR A 134 -1.43 -12.45 6.13
CA THR A 134 -2.26 -11.36 6.70
C THR A 134 -2.88 -11.75 8.03
N LEU A 135 -3.47 -12.95 8.13
CA LEU A 135 -4.04 -13.44 9.38
C LEU A 135 -2.98 -13.58 10.48
N GLN A 136 -1.79 -14.07 10.11
CA GLN A 136 -0.65 -14.16 11.01
C GLN A 136 -0.25 -12.77 11.51
N PHE A 137 -0.07 -11.80 10.60
CA PHE A 137 0.27 -10.42 10.96
C PHE A 137 -0.74 -9.79 11.91
N ILE A 138 -2.04 -10.00 11.67
CA ILE A 138 -3.11 -9.50 12.56
C ILE A 138 -2.98 -10.12 13.95
N ARG A 139 -2.76 -11.43 14.04
CA ARG A 139 -2.59 -12.14 15.33
C ARG A 139 -1.37 -11.65 16.09
N GLU A 140 -0.24 -11.51 15.39
CA GLU A 140 1.02 -11.01 15.96
C GLU A 140 0.89 -9.56 16.45
N SER A 141 0.21 -8.70 15.67
CA SER A 141 -0.03 -7.30 16.04
C SER A 141 -0.93 -7.17 17.27
N LEU A 142 -1.91 -8.07 17.45
CA LEU A 142 -2.81 -8.05 18.60
C LEU A 142 -2.24 -8.76 19.84
N ALA A 143 -1.35 -9.75 19.67
CA ALA A 143 -0.74 -10.47 20.79
C ALA A 143 0.08 -9.53 21.69
N GLN A 144 0.71 -8.50 21.11
CA GLN A 144 1.46 -7.48 21.86
C GLN A 144 0.60 -6.72 22.89
N ASP A 145 -0.71 -6.65 22.70
CA ASP A 145 -1.62 -6.03 23.67
C ASP A 145 -2.03 -6.98 24.81
N LEU A 146 -1.90 -8.29 24.60
CA LEU A 146 -2.28 -9.31 25.58
C LEU A 146 -1.11 -9.68 26.51
N GLU A 147 0.11 -9.33 26.13
CA GLU A 147 1.34 -9.54 26.92
C GLU A 147 1.69 -8.33 27.83
N ASN A 148 0.97 -7.21 27.69
CA ASN A 148 1.07 -6.00 28.52
C ASN A 148 -0.08 -5.90 29.53
#